data_AF-A0A3B5MTC4-F1
#
_entry.id   AF-A0A3B5MTC4-F1
#
_cell.length_a   1.000
_cell.length_b   1.000
_cell.length_c   1.000
_cell.angle_alpha   90.00
_cell.angle_beta   90.00
_cell.angle_gamma   90.00
#
_symmetry.space_group_name_H-M   'P 1'
#
loop_
_entity.id
_entity.type
_entity.pdbx_description
1 polymer ?
#
loop_
_entity_poly.entity_id
_entity_poly.type
_entity_poly.pdbx_seq_one_letter_code
_entity_poly.pdbx_strand_id
1 'polypeptide(L)'
;LRILDVGCGGGLLSEPGGSLFITTLNKTNLSYALAIVVAEQLLHIVPRGTHDWEKFVSPVELERLLESNGFLVQSVQGMLYNPISGAWSWTSNTEINYALHAVKQDDEFVLNSKTKITNVNQRTNHQISK
;
A
#
# COMPACT_ATOMS: atom_id res chain seq x y z
N LEU A 1 15.01 -3.44 -2.25
CA LEU A 1 13.74 -3.02 -1.61
C LEU A 1 13.96 -2.97 -0.09
N ARG A 2 14.33 -1.81 0.45
CA ARG A 2 14.48 -1.63 1.91
C ARG A 2 13.13 -1.22 2.45
N ILE A 3 12.47 -2.14 3.15
CA ILE A 3 11.34 -1.82 4.03
C ILE A 3 11.91 -0.91 5.11
N LEU A 4 11.61 0.39 5.04
CA LEU A 4 12.10 1.35 6.02
C LEU A 4 11.18 1.36 7.25
N ASP A 5 11.70 0.73 8.29
CA ASP A 5 11.67 1.12 9.69
C ASP A 5 10.32 1.52 10.30
N VAL A 6 9.63 0.53 10.86
CA VAL A 6 8.69 0.75 11.96
C VAL A 6 9.53 0.73 13.23
N GLY A 7 9.73 1.92 13.80
CA GLY A 7 10.42 2.11 15.07
C GLY A 7 9.82 1.23 16.18
N CYS A 8 10.67 0.35 16.70
CA CYS A 8 10.66 -0.36 17.99
C CYS A 8 9.30 -0.64 18.67
N GLY A 9 8.74 -1.82 18.39
CA GLY A 9 7.78 -2.50 19.25
C GLY A 9 6.59 -3.03 18.47
N GLY A 10 6.55 -4.34 18.18
CA GLY A 10 5.41 -5.00 17.51
C GLY A 10 4.04 -4.80 18.19
N GLY A 11 4.01 -4.27 19.42
CA GLY A 11 2.79 -3.81 20.07
C GLY A 11 2.17 -2.56 19.42
N LEU A 12 2.95 -1.56 19.01
CA LEU A 12 2.41 -0.26 18.57
C LEU A 12 1.63 -0.31 17.25
N LEU A 13 1.95 -1.26 16.36
CA LEU A 13 1.18 -1.52 15.13
C LEU A 13 -0.10 -2.34 15.38
N SER A 14 -0.15 -3.03 16.52
CA SER A 14 -1.29 -3.84 16.94
C SER A 14 -2.30 -3.01 17.75
N GLU A 15 -1.81 -1.98 18.45
CA GLU A 15 -2.63 -1.03 19.19
C GLU A 15 -3.42 -0.14 18.21
N PRO A 16 -4.72 0.09 18.47
CA PRO A 16 -5.48 1.09 17.74
C PRO A 16 -4.83 2.47 17.75
N GLY A 17 -4.95 3.19 16.63
CA GLY A 17 -4.27 4.47 16.40
C GLY A 17 -2.81 4.34 15.94
N GLY A 18 -2.23 3.14 15.95
CA GLY A 18 -0.89 2.88 15.42
C GLY A 18 -0.76 3.23 13.94
N SER A 19 0.27 4.00 13.57
CA SER A 19 0.54 4.36 12.17
C SER A 19 1.49 3.40 11.48
N LEU A 20 1.18 3.05 10.23
CA LEU A 20 1.95 2.22 9.34
C LEU A 20 2.30 3.00 8.08
N PHE A 21 3.57 3.04 7.72
CA PHE A 21 4.06 3.65 6.48
C PHE A 21 4.72 2.58 5.60
N ILE A 22 4.35 2.52 4.33
CA ILE A 22 4.88 1.54 3.37
C ILE A 22 5.36 2.28 2.12
N THR A 23 6.56 1.96 1.63
CA THR A 23 7.06 2.43 0.34
C THR A 23 7.40 1.24 -0.56
N THR A 24 6.94 1.26 -1.81
CA THR A 24 7.17 0.15 -2.74
C THR A 24 7.02 0.56 -4.21
N LEU A 25 7.47 -0.32 -5.12
CA LEU A 25 7.22 -0.20 -6.56
C LEU A 25 5.81 -0.70 -6.89
N ASN A 26 5.11 0.02 -7.77
CA ASN A 26 3.76 -0.34 -8.21
C ASN A 26 3.83 -1.45 -9.26
N LYS A 27 2.87 -2.38 -9.32
CA LYS A 27 2.76 -3.40 -10.37
C LYS A 27 2.18 -2.80 -11.67
N THR A 28 2.92 -1.88 -12.33
CA THR A 28 2.61 -1.38 -13.70
C THR A 28 3.69 -1.69 -14.75
N ASN A 29 3.32 -1.75 -16.03
CA ASN A 29 4.29 -1.95 -17.11
C ASN A 29 5.38 -0.85 -17.12
N LEU A 30 5.05 0.37 -16.67
CA LEU A 30 5.98 1.48 -16.59
C LEU A 30 7.05 1.26 -15.51
N SER A 31 6.65 0.80 -14.32
CA SER A 31 7.61 0.49 -13.25
C SER A 31 8.49 -0.70 -13.61
N TYR A 32 7.97 -1.71 -14.31
CA TYR A 32 8.76 -2.82 -14.85
C TYR A 32 9.85 -2.30 -15.79
N ALA A 33 9.45 -1.48 -16.79
CA ALA A 33 10.38 -0.93 -17.77
C ALA A 33 11.47 -0.08 -17.10
N LEU A 34 11.12 0.79 -16.15
CA LEU A 34 12.09 1.69 -15.53
C LEU A 34 12.95 1.00 -14.45
N ALA A 35 12.35 0.23 -13.55
CA ALA A 35 13.05 -0.34 -12.41
C ALA A 35 13.86 -1.60 -12.75
N ILE A 36 13.37 -2.42 -13.69
CA ILE A 36 14.05 -3.66 -14.09
C ILE A 36 14.83 -3.40 -15.38
N VAL A 37 14.16 -3.05 -16.48
CA VAL A 37 14.84 -2.97 -17.78
C VAL A 37 15.89 -1.85 -17.80
N VAL A 38 15.51 -0.63 -17.42
CA VAL A 38 16.44 0.51 -17.46
C VAL A 38 17.45 0.46 -16.32
N ALA A 39 17.00 0.43 -15.06
CA ALA A 39 17.92 0.58 -13.93
C ALA A 39 18.81 -0.66 -13.68
N GLU A 40 18.29 -1.87 -13.89
CA GLU A 40 19.01 -3.11 -13.59
C GLU A 40 19.77 -3.64 -14.81
N GLN A 41 19.12 -3.73 -15.97
CA GLN A 41 19.69 -4.44 -17.14
C GLN A 41 20.50 -3.53 -18.07
N LEU A 42 20.08 -2.27 -18.26
CA LEU A 42 20.77 -1.32 -19.13
C LEU A 42 21.84 -0.52 -18.39
N LEU A 43 21.43 0.17 -17.31
CA LEU A 43 22.30 1.11 -16.60
C LEU A 43 23.14 0.45 -15.49
N HIS A 44 22.82 -0.80 -15.12
CA HIS A 44 23.50 -1.53 -14.05
C HIS A 44 23.64 -0.74 -12.73
N ILE A 45 22.63 0.07 -12.41
CA ILE A 45 22.60 0.89 -11.18
C ILE A 45 22.49 -0.03 -9.95
N VAL A 46 21.79 -1.15 -10.10
CA VAL A 46 21.63 -2.19 -9.07
C VAL A 46 21.97 -3.57 -9.65
N PRO A 47 22.37 -4.54 -8.80
CA PRO A 47 22.65 -5.90 -9.25
C PRO A 47 21.45 -6.55 -9.95
N ARG A 48 21.70 -7.49 -10.88
CA ARG A 48 20.64 -8.28 -11.50
C ARG A 48 19.85 -9.09 -10.46
N GLY A 49 18.54 -9.17 -10.64
CA GLY A 49 17.59 -9.79 -9.71
C GLY A 49 17.28 -8.94 -8.47
N THR A 50 17.65 -7.66 -8.44
CA THR A 50 17.30 -6.78 -7.32
C THR A 50 15.79 -6.53 -7.27
N HIS A 51 15.15 -6.47 -8.43
CA HIS A 51 13.72 -6.25 -8.55
C HIS A 51 13.02 -7.50 -9.10
N ASP A 52 12.18 -8.10 -8.27
CA ASP A 52 11.33 -9.23 -8.63
C ASP A 52 9.92 -8.70 -8.93
N TRP A 53 9.55 -8.70 -10.21
CA TRP A 53 8.30 -8.16 -10.71
C TRP A 53 7.07 -8.77 -10.03
N GLU A 54 7.11 -10.07 -9.72
CA GLU A 54 5.94 -10.74 -9.15
C GLU A 54 5.63 -10.30 -7.72
N LYS A 55 6.62 -9.71 -7.04
CA LYS A 55 6.47 -9.15 -5.69
C LYS A 55 6.03 -7.69 -5.69
N PHE A 56 5.88 -7.06 -6.86
CA PHE A 56 5.31 -5.72 -6.92
C PHE A 56 3.83 -5.82 -6.59
N VAL A 57 3.31 -4.82 -5.90
CA VAL A 57 1.92 -4.76 -5.44
C VAL A 57 1.32 -3.44 -5.89
N SER A 58 0.06 -3.48 -6.35
CA SER A 58 -0.64 -2.26 -6.72
C SER A 58 -1.15 -1.52 -5.47
N PRO A 59 -1.29 -0.18 -5.50
CA PRO A 59 -1.89 0.57 -4.40
C PRO A 59 -3.24 0.01 -3.96
N VAL A 60 -4.12 -0.30 -4.92
CA VAL A 60 -5.46 -0.84 -4.67
C VAL A 60 -5.43 -2.20 -3.98
N GLU A 61 -4.48 -3.06 -4.35
CA GLU A 61 -4.33 -4.37 -3.71
C GLU A 61 -3.82 -4.23 -2.27
N LEU A 62 -2.83 -3.35 -2.05
CA LEU A 62 -2.31 -3.09 -0.72
C LEU A 62 -3.35 -2.42 0.19
N GLU A 63 -4.12 -1.46 -0.33
CA GLU A 63 -5.23 -0.82 0.37
C GLU A 63 -6.24 -1.85 0.85
N ARG A 64 -6.72 -2.72 -0.05
CA ARG A 64 -7.66 -3.80 0.30
C ARG A 64 -7.09 -4.75 1.36
N LEU A 65 -5.80 -5.10 1.24
CA LEU A 65 -5.14 -5.95 2.22
C LEU A 65 -5.15 -5.27 3.60
N LEU A 66 -4.76 -3.98 3.67
CA LEU A 66 -4.72 -3.23 4.92
C LEU A 66 -6.12 -3.05 5.53
N GLU A 67 -7.10 -2.67 4.73
CA GLU A 67 -8.49 -2.51 5.17
C GLU A 67 -9.07 -3.82 5.72
N SER A 68 -8.81 -4.94 5.04
CA SER A 68 -9.24 -6.26 5.52
C SER A 68 -8.61 -6.67 6.86
N ASN A 69 -7.47 -6.06 7.22
CA ASN A 69 -6.75 -6.25 8.48
C ASN A 69 -7.05 -5.16 9.52
N GLY A 70 -8.07 -4.34 9.29
CA GLY A 70 -8.52 -3.32 10.23
C GLY A 70 -7.64 -2.07 10.26
N PHE A 71 -7.00 -1.74 9.15
CA PHE A 71 -6.36 -0.44 8.96
C PHE A 71 -7.25 0.50 8.15
N LEU A 72 -7.14 1.79 8.40
CA LEU A 72 -7.70 2.84 7.56
C LEU A 72 -6.57 3.51 6.80
N VAL A 73 -6.61 3.44 5.48
CA VAL A 73 -5.64 4.12 4.61
C VAL A 73 -5.94 5.61 4.60
N GLN A 74 -4.96 6.43 4.99
CA GLN A 74 -5.08 7.88 5.08
C GLN A 74 -4.56 8.58 3.83
N SER A 75 -3.46 8.09 3.27
CA SER A 75 -2.88 8.68 2.06
C SER A 75 -2.05 7.69 1.26
N VAL A 76 -2.00 7.95 -0.05
CA VAL A 76 -1.11 7.29 -1.01
C VAL A 76 -0.53 8.35 -1.93
N GLN A 77 0.79 8.42 -2.04
CA GLN A 77 1.50 9.39 -2.87
C GLN A 77 2.65 8.73 -3.63
N GLY A 78 2.90 9.14 -4.86
CA GLY A 78 4.08 8.74 -5.60
C GLY A 78 5.33 9.52 -5.17
N MET A 79 6.50 8.97 -5.50
CA MET A 79 7.78 9.65 -5.32
C MET A 79 8.51 9.75 -6.66
N LEU A 80 8.98 10.96 -6.98
CA LEU A 80 9.75 11.23 -8.18
C LEU A 80 11.17 11.66 -7.83
N TYR A 81 12.15 11.00 -8.44
CA TYR A 81 13.55 11.36 -8.34
C TYR A 81 13.98 12.25 -9.50
N ASN A 82 14.59 13.40 -9.20
CA ASN A 82 15.20 14.27 -10.19
C ASN A 82 16.73 14.04 -10.19
N PRO A 83 17.31 13.46 -11.26
CA PRO A 83 18.75 13.18 -11.33
C PRO A 83 19.62 14.43 -11.49
N ILE A 84 19.06 15.55 -11.99
CA ILE A 84 19.81 16.80 -12.18
C ILE A 84 20.06 17.48 -10.83
N SER A 85 19.02 17.55 -9.99
CA SER A 85 19.14 18.12 -8.64
C SER A 85 19.54 17.10 -7.58
N GLY A 86 19.48 15.80 -7.89
CA GLY A 86 19.71 14.72 -6.94
C GLY A 86 18.65 14.61 -5.85
N ALA A 87 17.48 15.23 -6.03
CA ALA A 87 16.45 15.36 -5.00
C ALA A 87 15.20 14.53 -5.30
N TRP A 88 14.55 14.09 -4.23
CA TRP A 88 13.23 13.44 -4.27
C TRP A 88 12.12 14.45 -4.05
N SER A 89 10.98 14.22 -4.69
CA SER A 89 9.76 15.02 -4.53
C SER A 89 8.53 14.12 -4.48
N TRP A 90 7.50 14.59 -3.79
CA TRP A 90 6.19 13.94 -3.76
C TRP A 90 5.39 14.27 -5.01
N THR A 91 4.61 13.30 -5.50
CA THR A 91 3.73 13.45 -6.67
C THR A 91 2.43 12.69 -6.46
N SER A 92 1.37 13.08 -7.16
CA SER A 92 0.13 12.32 -7.20
C SER A 92 0.19 11.09 -8.12
N ASN A 93 1.19 11.00 -9.00
CA ASN A 93 1.36 9.87 -9.91
C ASN A 93 2.03 8.68 -9.20
N THR A 94 1.32 7.55 -9.10
CA THR A 94 1.79 6.31 -8.45
C THR A 94 2.24 5.22 -9.42
N GLU A 95 2.36 5.50 -10.73
CA GLU A 95 2.64 4.49 -11.76
C GLU A 95 3.96 3.75 -11.54
N ILE A 96 4.98 4.43 -11.00
CA ILE A 96 6.30 3.83 -10.81
C ILE A 96 6.44 3.26 -9.39
N ASN A 97 6.23 4.10 -8.40
CA ASN A 97 6.38 3.78 -6.98
C ASN A 97 5.40 4.62 -6.17
N TYR A 98 5.21 4.24 -4.91
CA TYR A 98 4.38 5.00 -4.00
C TYR A 98 4.77 4.80 -2.53
N ALA A 99 4.36 5.75 -1.71
CA ALA A 99 4.32 5.74 -0.27
C ALA A 99 2.86 5.71 0.19
N LEU A 100 2.53 4.86 1.15
CA LEU A 100 1.21 4.72 1.73
C LEU A 100 1.30 4.93 3.24
N HIS A 101 0.35 5.68 3.80
CA HIS A 101 0.14 5.81 5.24
C HIS A 101 -1.22 5.23 5.63
N ALA A 102 -1.22 4.35 6.63
CA ALA A 102 -2.44 3.77 7.19
C ALA A 102 -2.40 3.80 8.72
N VAL A 103 -3.57 3.78 9.35
CA VAL A 103 -3.74 3.82 10.81
C VAL A 103 -4.57 2.64 11.26
N LYS A 104 -4.11 1.89 12.27
CA LYS A 104 -4.85 0.78 12.88
C LYS A 104 -6.15 1.29 13.51
N GLN A 105 -7.28 0.67 13.19
CA GLN A 105 -8.57 1.01 13.76
C GLN A 105 -8.79 0.33 15.12
N ASP A 106 -9.64 0.93 15.96
CA ASP A 106 -10.13 0.29 17.18
C ASP A 106 -10.94 -0.97 16.86
N ASP A 107 -10.73 -2.03 17.64
CA ASP A 107 -11.43 -3.32 17.45
C ASP A 107 -12.97 -3.17 17.57
N GLU A 108 -13.45 -2.23 18.37
CA GLU A 108 -14.88 -1.93 18.52
C GLU A 108 -15.50 -1.34 17.22
N PHE A 109 -14.73 -0.54 16.48
CA PHE A 109 -15.15 0.02 15.19
C PHE A 109 -15.24 -1.07 14.10
N VAL A 110 -14.30 -2.03 14.12
CA VAL A 110 -14.29 -3.17 13.19
C VAL A 110 -15.47 -4.11 13.43
N LEU A 111 -15.83 -4.37 14.69
CA LEU A 111 -16.98 -5.21 15.03
C LEU A 111 -18.31 -4.53 14.64
N ASN A 112 -18.45 -3.24 14.90
CA ASN A 112 -19.66 -2.50 14.55
C ASN A 112 -19.86 -2.38 13.03
N SER A 113 -18.80 -2.21 12.24
CA SER A 113 -18.87 -2.18 10.78
C SER A 113 -19.26 -3.54 10.17
N LYS A 114 -18.66 -4.65 10.63
CA LYS A 114 -19.05 -6.01 10.21
C LYS A 114 -20.50 -6.33 10.56
N THR A 115 -20.95 -5.97 11.76
CA THR A 115 -22.33 -6.19 12.22
C THR A 115 -23.34 -5.40 11.37
N LYS A 116 -23.00 -4.16 11.00
CA LYS A 116 -23.84 -3.32 10.13
C LYS A 116 -23.98 -3.90 8.72
N ILE A 117 -22.91 -4.41 8.13
CA ILE A 117 -22.93 -5.06 6.80
C ILE A 117 -23.79 -6.33 6.82
N THR A 118 -23.62 -7.18 7.84
CA THR A 118 -24.43 -8.41 8.00
C THR A 118 -25.93 -8.08 8.13
N ASN A 119 -26.27 -7.07 8.93
CA ASN A 119 -27.66 -6.65 9.13
C ASN A 119 -28.29 -6.02 7.88
N VAL A 120 -27.51 -5.32 7.06
CA VAL A 120 -27.97 -4.79 5.75
C VAL A 120 -28.27 -5.94 4.79
N ASN A 121 -27.38 -6.93 4.68
CA ASN A 121 -27.57 -8.09 3.80
C ASN A 121 -28.77 -8.97 4.20
N GLN A 122 -29.11 -9.04 5.49
CA GLN A 122 -30.32 -9.72 5.95
C GLN A 122 -31.61 -8.96 5.58
N ARG A 123 -31.59 -7.61 5.63
CA ARG A 123 -32.75 -6.79 5.24
C ARG A 123 -33.02 -6.82 3.74
N THR A 124 -31.99 -6.79 2.90
CA THR A 124 -32.15 -6.89 1.44
C THR A 124 -32.64 -8.28 1.02
N ASN A 125 -32.14 -9.37 1.61
CA ASN A 125 -32.62 -10.72 1.30
C ASN A 125 -34.09 -10.94 1.72
N HIS A 126 -34.57 -10.27 2.77
CA HIS A 126 -35.98 -10.35 3.19
C HIS A 126 -36.93 -9.52 2.29
N GLN A 127 -36.42 -8.54 1.53
CA GLN A 127 -37.19 -7.75 0.57
C GLN A 127 -37.27 -8.39 -0.82
N ILE A 128 -36.35 -9.29 -1.16
CA ILE A 128 -36.30 -9.96 -2.48
C ILE A 128 -37.14 -11.25 -2.49
N SER A 129 -37.57 -11.79 -1.34
CA SER A 129 -38.39 -13.01 -1.26
C SER A 129 -39.92 -12.76 -1.16
N LYS A 130 -40.40 -11.56 -1.52
CA LYS A 130 -41.83 -11.22 -1.56
C LYS A 130 -42.30 -10.89 -2.96
#